data_AF-A0A8T5XLI2-F1
#
_entry.id   AF-A0A8T5XLI2-F1
#
_cell.length_a   1.000
_cell.length_b   1.000
_cell.length_c   1.000
_cell.angle_alpha   90.00
_cell.angle_beta   90.00
_cell.angle_gamma   90.00
#
_symmetry.space_group_name_H-M   'P 1'
#
loop_
_entity.id
_entity.type
_entity.pdbx_description
1 polymer ?
#
loop_
_entity_poly.entity_id
_entity_poly.type
_entity_poly.pdbx_seq_one_letter_code
_entity_poly.pdbx_strand_id
1 'polypeptide(L)'
;MKLSKDKLVICIVTICLVITLYSIFISPTIYRYDKIKTDNSEVLIKTNKITGKSEVLDNESLVWLKAEDIKEKKVSQLINRLNKLKEKLEKFSIYQKNPEHFEPKFILSDWEFSKYQSENVPKVIYINNTVKELEKEINKINKKIKDLEK
;
A
#
# COMPACT_ATOMS: atom_id res chain seq x y z
N MET A 1 -41.36 28.88 -1.33
CA MET A 1 -40.46 30.05 -1.49
C MET A 1 -39.25 29.64 -2.31
N LYS A 2 -39.05 30.19 -3.52
CA LYS A 2 -37.80 30.02 -4.28
C LYS A 2 -36.81 31.09 -3.79
N LEU A 3 -35.64 30.67 -3.29
CA LEU A 3 -34.53 31.59 -3.04
C LEU A 3 -34.07 32.19 -4.37
N SER A 4 -33.85 33.50 -4.41
CA SER A 4 -33.23 34.14 -5.58
C SER A 4 -31.81 33.61 -5.76
N LYS A 5 -31.35 33.55 -7.01
CA LYS A 5 -30.00 33.05 -7.34
C LYS A 5 -28.91 33.78 -6.56
N ASP A 6 -29.07 35.09 -6.36
CA ASP A 6 -28.11 35.92 -5.62
C ASP A 6 -28.01 35.51 -4.14
N LYS A 7 -29.14 35.20 -3.50
CA LYS A 7 -29.16 34.73 -2.10
C LYS A 7 -28.52 33.34 -1.97
N LEU A 8 -28.69 32.47 -2.98
CA LEU A 8 -28.04 31.17 -3.01
C LEU A 8 -26.52 31.31 -3.10
N VAL A 9 -26.02 32.19 -3.98
CA VAL A 9 -24.58 32.44 -4.14
C VAL A 9 -23.98 32.99 -2.85
N ILE A 10 -24.63 33.98 -2.22
CA ILE A 10 -24.17 34.55 -0.94
C ILE A 10 -24.11 33.46 0.14
N CYS A 11 -25.12 32.60 0.24
CA CYS A 11 -25.11 31.48 1.19
C CYS A 11 -23.93 30.53 0.97
N ILE A 12 -23.66 30.12 -0.28
CA ILE A 12 -22.57 29.20 -0.60
C ILE A 12 -21.21 29.83 -0.24
N VAL A 13 -20.98 31.09 -0.63
CA VAL A 13 -19.74 31.81 -0.32
C VAL A 13 -19.54 31.91 1.19
N THR A 14 -20.60 32.22 1.94
CA THR A 14 -20.53 32.32 3.40
C THR A 14 -20.21 30.99 4.05
N ILE A 15 -20.83 29.89 3.62
CA ILE A 15 -20.54 28.53 4.11
C ILE A 15 -19.08 28.15 3.83
N CYS A 16 -18.58 28.39 2.61
CA CYS A 16 -17.19 28.13 2.26
C CYS A 16 -16.24 28.93 3.15
N LEU A 17 -16.52 30.21 3.39
CA LEU A 17 -15.73 31.06 4.29
C LEU A 17 -15.69 30.49 5.71
N VAL A 18 -16.83 30.08 6.26
CA VAL A 18 -16.90 29.49 7.61
C VAL A 18 -16.11 28.19 7.69
N ILE A 19 -16.22 27.30 6.70
CA ILE A 19 -15.45 26.04 6.66
C ILE A 19 -13.95 26.33 6.57
N THR A 20 -13.57 27.33 5.79
CA THR A 20 -12.15 27.70 5.60
C THR A 20 -11.57 28.29 6.89
N LEU A 21 -12.30 29.21 7.53
CA LEU A 21 -11.93 29.79 8.82
C LEU A 21 -11.85 28.71 9.91
N TYR A 22 -12.81 27.79 9.96
CA TYR A 22 -12.77 26.65 10.88
C TYR A 22 -11.49 25.82 10.65
N SER A 23 -11.17 25.53 9.39
CA SER A 23 -10.00 24.73 9.03
C SER A 23 -8.68 25.42 9.38
N ILE A 24 -8.60 26.76 9.26
CA ILE A 24 -7.40 27.55 9.55
C ILE A 24 -7.22 27.78 11.05
N PHE A 25 -8.29 28.08 11.79
CA PHE A 25 -8.17 28.50 13.20
C PHE A 25 -8.37 27.35 14.18
N ILE A 26 -9.31 26.43 13.91
CA ILE A 26 -9.68 25.40 14.88
C ILE A 26 -8.83 24.14 14.70
N SER A 27 -8.55 23.73 13.45
CA SER A 27 -7.74 22.54 13.19
C SER A 27 -6.35 22.59 13.84
N PRO A 28 -5.55 23.68 13.72
CA PRO A 28 -4.24 23.74 14.36
C PRO A 28 -4.32 23.90 15.89
N THR A 29 -5.46 24.37 16.40
CA THR A 29 -5.68 24.50 17.84
C THR A 29 -5.96 23.14 18.48
N ILE A 30 -6.67 22.26 17.79
CA ILE A 30 -7.00 20.91 18.28
C ILE A 30 -5.90 19.89 17.92
N TYR A 31 -5.28 20.02 16.75
CA TYR A 31 -4.34 19.04 16.22
C TYR A 31 -2.95 19.63 16.01
N ARG A 32 -1.92 18.85 16.35
CA ARG A 32 -0.53 19.09 15.96
C ARG A 32 -0.19 18.14 14.82
N TYR A 33 0.45 18.66 13.78
CA TYR A 33 0.93 17.86 12.65
C TYR A 33 2.45 17.87 12.66
N ASP A 34 3.05 16.70 12.87
CA ASP A 34 4.49 16.49 12.92
C ASP A 34 4.93 15.63 11.73
N LYS A 35 6.21 15.72 11.36
CA LYS A 35 6.85 14.86 10.37
C LYS A 35 8.01 14.12 11.01
N ILE A 36 7.99 12.79 10.91
CA ILE A 36 9.11 11.95 11.34
C ILE A 36 9.81 11.41 10.09
N LYS A 37 11.12 11.66 10.00
CA LYS A 37 11.99 11.00 9.04
C LYS A 37 12.45 9.68 9.61
N THR A 38 12.19 8.60 8.88
CA THR A 38 12.78 7.28 9.09
C THR A 38 13.73 6.96 7.96
N ASP A 39 14.61 5.97 8.13
CA ASP A 39 15.70 5.65 7.19
C ASP A 39 15.25 5.46 5.74
N ASN A 40 13.98 5.08 5.51
CA ASN A 40 13.42 4.81 4.19
C ASN A 40 12.14 5.60 3.85
N SER A 41 11.63 6.46 4.74
CA SER A 41 10.41 7.24 4.46
C SER A 41 10.18 8.42 5.40
N GLU A 42 9.46 9.43 4.90
CA GLU A 42 8.82 10.45 5.72
C GLU A 42 7.42 10.00 6.11
N VAL A 43 7.10 10.15 7.39
CA VAL A 43 5.81 9.77 7.98
C VAL A 43 5.18 11.00 8.62
N LEU A 44 3.95 11.30 8.23
CA LEU A 44 3.14 12.37 8.80
C LEU A 44 2.38 11.86 10.02
N ILE A 45 2.43 12.62 11.12
CA ILE A 45 1.75 12.29 12.36
C ILE A 45 0.81 13.42 12.72
N LYS A 46 -0.42 13.07 13.08
CA LYS A 46 -1.45 13.98 13.58
C LYS A 46 -1.72 13.60 15.04
N THR A 47 -1.39 14.50 15.95
CA THR A 47 -1.65 14.33 17.38
C THR A 47 -2.78 15.24 17.82
N ASN A 48 -3.81 14.68 18.44
CA ASN A 48 -4.84 15.47 19.10
C ASN A 48 -4.26 16.06 20.40
N LYS A 49 -4.18 17.39 20.49
CA LYS A 49 -3.60 18.10 21.64
C LYS A 49 -4.42 17.94 22.93
N ILE A 50 -5.72 17.64 22.81
CA ILE A 50 -6.64 17.48 23.95
C ILE A 50 -6.54 16.06 24.51
N THR A 51 -6.56 15.04 23.65
CA THR A 51 -6.58 13.63 24.08
C THR A 51 -5.20 12.97 24.12
N GLY A 52 -4.17 13.60 23.54
CA GLY A 52 -2.83 13.03 23.39
C GLY A 52 -2.72 11.89 22.37
N LYS A 53 -3.84 11.45 21.77
CA LYS A 53 -3.86 10.34 20.80
C LYS A 53 -3.24 10.78 19.48
N SER A 54 -2.39 9.91 18.93
CA SER A 54 -1.69 10.17 17.67
C SER A 54 -2.15 9.20 16.57
N GLU A 55 -2.31 9.76 15.39
CA GLU A 55 -2.64 9.07 14.15
C GLU A 55 -1.49 9.26 13.16
N VAL A 56 -1.24 8.26 12.33
CA VAL A 56 -0.21 8.28 11.30
C VAL A 56 -0.86 8.28 9.93
N LEU A 57 -0.41 9.14 9.03
CA LEU A 57 -0.88 9.13 7.66
C LEU A 57 -0.26 7.94 6.93
N ASP A 58 -1.12 7.08 6.40
CA ASP A 58 -0.67 6.07 5.45
C ASP A 58 -0.44 6.69 4.07
N ASN A 59 0.79 6.55 3.55
CA ASN A 59 1.19 7.12 2.27
C ASN A 59 0.53 6.40 1.07
N GLU A 60 0.09 5.15 1.24
CA GLU A 60 -0.59 4.42 0.16
C GLU A 60 -2.07 4.81 0.05
N SER A 61 -2.81 4.78 1.16
CA SER A 61 -4.26 5.06 1.12
C SER A 61 -4.64 6.51 1.40
N LEU A 62 -3.70 7.36 1.84
CA LEU A 62 -3.95 8.75 2.29
C LEU A 62 -4.98 8.85 3.43
N VAL A 63 -4.99 7.86 4.32
CA VAL A 63 -5.90 7.79 5.49
C VAL A 63 -5.10 7.86 6.78
N TRP A 64 -5.63 8.60 7.77
CA TRP A 64 -5.09 8.64 9.12
C TRP A 64 -5.43 7.35 9.87
N LEU A 65 -4.40 6.62 10.31
CA LEU A 65 -4.52 5.37 11.06
C LEU A 65 -4.11 5.60 12.51
N LYS A 66 -4.85 5.02 13.46
CA LYS A 66 -4.39 5.01 14.85
C LYS A 66 -3.17 4.11 14.96
N ALA A 67 -2.31 4.38 15.94
CA ALA A 67 -1.13 3.55 16.20
C ALA A 67 -1.46 2.06 16.34
N GLU A 68 -2.61 1.76 16.95
CA GLU A 68 -3.16 0.41 17.15
C GLU A 68 -3.49 -0.28 15.80
N ASP A 69 -4.03 0.47 14.83
CA ASP A 69 -4.46 -0.06 13.53
C ASP A 69 -3.28 -0.27 12.55
N ILE A 70 -2.12 0.33 12.81
CA ILE A 70 -0.94 0.23 11.92
C ILE A 70 -0.43 -1.22 11.86
N LYS A 71 -0.41 -1.93 12.99
CA LYS A 71 0.03 -3.33 13.06
C LYS A 71 -0.92 -4.21 12.25
N GLU A 72 -2.23 -4.07 12.46
CA GLU A 72 -3.25 -4.81 11.72
C GLU A 72 -3.20 -4.55 10.22
N LYS A 73 -3.06 -3.29 9.80
CA LYS A 73 -2.98 -2.95 8.37
C LYS A 73 -1.71 -3.51 7.72
N LYS A 74 -0.56 -3.43 8.39
CA LYS A 74 0.69 -4.05 7.91
C LYS A 74 0.55 -5.57 7.76
N VAL A 75 -0.08 -6.23 8.74
CA VAL A 75 -0.36 -7.66 8.68
C VAL A 75 -1.29 -7.97 7.50
N SER A 76 -2.37 -7.21 7.31
CA SER A 76 -3.29 -7.36 6.19
C SER A 76 -2.60 -7.17 4.82
N GLN A 77 -1.73 -6.18 4.67
CA GLN A 77 -0.92 -5.98 3.47
C GLN A 77 0.02 -7.17 3.21
N LEU A 78 0.67 -7.69 4.25
CA LEU A 78 1.53 -8.87 4.15
C LEU A 78 0.75 -10.13 3.79
N ILE A 79 -0.45 -10.31 4.34
CA ILE A 79 -1.37 -11.42 3.99
C ILE A 79 -1.81 -11.31 2.53
N ASN A 80 -2.20 -10.13 2.06
CA ASN A 80 -2.55 -9.92 0.65
C ASN A 80 -1.38 -10.21 -0.29
N ARG A 81 -0.16 -9.77 0.07
CA ARG A 81 1.04 -10.09 -0.69
C ARG A 81 1.33 -11.59 -0.68
N LEU A 82 1.18 -12.25 0.48
CA LEU A 82 1.34 -13.69 0.63
C LEU A 82 0.38 -14.47 -0.27
N ASN A 83 -0.89 -14.08 -0.34
CA ASN A 83 -1.89 -14.71 -1.19
C ASN A 83 -1.52 -14.58 -2.67
N LYS A 84 -1.13 -13.39 -3.13
CA LYS A 84 -0.64 -13.18 -4.51
C LYS A 84 0.57 -14.06 -4.85
N LEU A 85 1.50 -14.21 -3.90
CA LEU A 85 2.67 -15.08 -4.09
C LEU A 85 2.29 -16.56 -4.13
N LYS A 86 1.34 -17.00 -3.30
CA LYS A 86 0.81 -18.37 -3.32
C LYS A 86 0.10 -18.68 -4.64
N GLU A 87 -0.73 -17.78 -5.16
CA GLU A 87 -1.35 -17.93 -6.48
C GLU A 87 -0.31 -18.03 -7.59
N LYS A 88 0.76 -17.21 -7.53
CA LYS A 88 1.86 -17.28 -8.49
C LYS A 88 2.61 -18.61 -8.37
N LEU A 89 2.88 -19.08 -7.16
CA LEU A 89 3.52 -20.37 -6.90
C LEU A 89 2.68 -21.54 -7.43
N GLU A 90 1.35 -21.50 -7.26
CA GLU A 90 0.44 -22.51 -7.78
C GLU A 90 0.50 -22.59 -9.31
N LYS A 91 0.45 -21.43 -9.98
CA LYS A 91 0.62 -21.36 -11.45
C LYS A 91 1.96 -21.96 -11.90
N PHE A 92 3.05 -21.60 -11.23
CA PHE A 92 4.38 -22.12 -11.57
C PHE A 92 4.56 -23.61 -11.23
N SER A 93 3.89 -24.11 -10.19
CA SER A 93 3.84 -25.55 -9.87
C SER A 93 3.13 -26.37 -10.96
N ILE A 94 2.10 -25.80 -11.60
CA ILE A 94 1.45 -26.44 -12.75
C ILE A 94 2.42 -26.51 -13.93
N TYR A 95 3.15 -25.43 -14.22
CA TYR A 95 4.18 -25.43 -15.26
C TYR A 95 5.36 -26.35 -14.94
N GLN A 96 5.67 -26.57 -13.67
CA GLN A 96 6.70 -27.52 -13.26
C GLN A 96 6.32 -28.96 -13.63
N LYS A 97 5.03 -29.30 -13.56
CA LYS A 97 4.49 -30.60 -13.98
C LYS A 97 4.33 -30.71 -15.50
N ASN A 98 3.95 -29.61 -16.16
CA ASN A 98 3.71 -29.53 -17.61
C ASN A 98 4.46 -28.33 -18.24
N PRO A 99 5.79 -28.43 -18.46
CA PRO A 99 6.61 -27.30 -18.90
C PRO A 99 6.26 -26.76 -20.29
N GLU A 100 5.63 -27.60 -21.12
CA GLU A 100 5.22 -27.26 -22.49
C GLU A 100 4.13 -26.18 -22.52
N HIS A 101 3.31 -26.10 -21.46
CA HIS A 101 2.23 -25.10 -21.34
C HIS A 101 2.73 -23.74 -20.85
N PHE A 102 4.03 -23.61 -20.57
CA PHE A 102 4.65 -22.34 -20.22
C PHE A 102 5.05 -21.57 -21.47
N GLU A 103 4.23 -20.57 -21.79
CA GLU A 103 4.56 -19.49 -22.71
C GLU A 103 4.88 -18.23 -21.90
N PRO A 104 6.16 -17.79 -21.85
CA PRO A 104 6.50 -16.55 -21.17
C PRO A 104 5.79 -15.39 -21.89
N LYS A 105 4.81 -14.77 -21.23
CA LYS A 105 4.29 -13.46 -21.67
C LYS A 105 5.32 -12.41 -21.31
N PHE A 106 6.07 -11.96 -22.31
CA PHE A 106 6.98 -10.83 -22.18
C PHE A 106 6.16 -9.55 -22.00
N ILE A 107 6.17 -9.01 -20.78
CA ILE A 107 5.65 -7.67 -20.52
C ILE A 107 6.82 -6.72 -20.79
N LEU A 108 6.69 -5.89 -21.83
CA LEU A 108 7.67 -4.88 -22.27
C LEU A 108 7.80 -3.71 -21.27
N SER A 109 8.12 -3.97 -20.00
CA SER A 109 8.49 -2.91 -19.06
C SER A 109 10.00 -2.72 -18.94
N ASP A 110 10.81 -3.76 -19.23
CA ASP A 110 12.27 -3.72 -19.10
C ASP A 110 12.92 -4.50 -20.27
N TRP A 111 13.18 -3.80 -21.37
CA TRP A 111 13.60 -4.38 -22.66
C TRP A 111 14.99 -5.04 -22.64
N GLU A 112 15.82 -4.77 -21.62
CA GLU A 112 17.20 -5.26 -21.53
C GLU A 112 17.37 -6.47 -20.60
N PHE A 113 16.53 -6.63 -19.57
CA PHE A 113 16.73 -7.69 -18.55
C PHE A 113 15.98 -8.98 -18.88
N SER A 114 14.82 -8.86 -19.53
CA SER A 114 13.95 -10.01 -19.86
C SER A 114 14.49 -10.85 -21.02
N LYS A 115 15.23 -10.23 -21.95
CA LYS A 115 15.76 -10.90 -23.15
C LYS A 115 16.94 -11.84 -22.85
N TYR A 116 17.79 -11.47 -21.88
CA TYR A 116 19.01 -12.22 -21.60
C TYR A 116 18.80 -13.53 -20.82
N GLN A 117 17.72 -13.63 -20.02
CA GLN A 117 17.44 -14.85 -19.24
C GLN A 117 16.64 -15.91 -20.02
N SER A 118 15.80 -15.52 -20.99
CA SER A 118 14.94 -16.49 -21.70
C SER A 118 15.62 -17.19 -22.87
N GLU A 119 16.61 -16.57 -23.51
CA GLU A 119 17.25 -17.14 -24.72
C GLU A 119 18.21 -18.30 -24.40
N ASN A 120 18.79 -18.36 -23.19
CA ASN A 120 19.83 -19.34 -22.84
C ASN A 120 19.50 -20.26 -21.64
N VAL A 121 18.36 -20.08 -20.97
CA VAL A 121 17.96 -20.93 -19.84
C VAL A 121 16.83 -21.87 -20.25
N PRO A 122 17.03 -23.21 -20.20
CA PRO A 122 15.96 -24.17 -20.44
C PRO A 122 14.71 -23.84 -19.60
N LYS A 123 13.52 -23.87 -20.22
CA LYS A 123 12.23 -23.54 -19.57
C LYS A 123 12.08 -24.22 -18.20
N VAL A 124 12.48 -25.48 -18.11
CA VAL A 124 12.45 -26.27 -16.87
C VAL A 124 13.32 -25.66 -15.77
N ILE A 125 14.53 -25.20 -16.12
CA ILE A 125 15.45 -24.56 -15.16
C ILE A 125 14.87 -23.22 -14.70
N TYR A 126 14.31 -22.42 -15.60
CA TYR A 126 13.65 -21.16 -15.26
C TYR A 126 12.46 -21.36 -14.30
N ILE A 127 11.57 -22.31 -14.62
CA ILE A 127 10.40 -22.64 -13.78
C ILE A 127 10.87 -23.09 -12.39
N ASN A 128 11.84 -24.00 -12.31
CA ASN A 128 12.37 -24.50 -11.04
C ASN A 128 13.02 -23.41 -10.18
N ASN A 129 13.78 -22.51 -10.79
CA ASN A 129 14.38 -21.38 -10.08
C ASN A 129 13.31 -20.42 -9.56
N THR A 130 12.31 -20.11 -10.40
CA THR A 130 11.20 -19.24 -10.02
C THR A 130 10.39 -19.82 -8.86
N VAL A 131 10.10 -21.13 -8.87
CA VAL A 131 9.43 -21.82 -7.77
C VAL A 131 10.24 -21.68 -6.47
N LYS A 132 11.55 -21.95 -6.51
CA LYS A 132 12.43 -21.82 -5.33
C LYS A 132 12.48 -20.39 -4.78
N GLU A 133 12.51 -19.38 -5.65
CA GLU A 133 12.50 -17.98 -5.25
C GLU A 133 11.17 -17.59 -4.58
N LEU A 134 10.04 -18.01 -5.17
CA LEU A 134 8.71 -17.77 -4.60
C LEU A 134 8.55 -18.44 -3.23
N GLU A 135 9.02 -19.68 -3.05
CA GLU A 135 9.02 -20.37 -1.75
C GLU A 135 9.84 -19.61 -0.70
N LYS A 136 11.04 -19.12 -1.07
CA LYS A 136 11.86 -18.30 -0.17
C LYS A 136 11.16 -17.00 0.22
N GLU A 137 10.54 -16.30 -0.72
CA GLU A 137 9.80 -15.07 -0.43
C GLU A 137 8.58 -15.32 0.47
N ILE A 138 7.81 -16.38 0.20
CA ILE A 138 6.68 -16.80 1.03
C ILE A 138 7.14 -17.08 2.46
N ASN A 139 8.23 -17.82 2.65
CA ASN A 139 8.78 -18.11 3.97
C ASN A 139 9.23 -16.85 4.70
N LYS A 140 9.86 -15.89 3.98
CA LYS A 140 10.26 -14.60 4.53
C LYS A 140 9.06 -13.78 5.00
N ILE A 141 7.98 -13.74 4.22
CA ILE A 141 6.75 -13.02 4.58
C ILE A 141 6.03 -13.69 5.74
N ASN A 142 5.91 -15.02 5.74
CA ASN A 142 5.34 -15.78 6.87
C ASN A 142 6.08 -15.50 8.17
N LYS A 143 7.43 -15.44 8.13
CA LYS A 143 8.23 -15.08 9.31
C LYS A 143 7.92 -13.67 9.78
N LYS A 144 7.86 -12.69 8.87
CA LYS A 144 7.49 -11.30 9.20
C LYS A 144 6.11 -11.17 9.83
N ILE A 145 5.12 -11.93 9.33
CA ILE A 145 3.76 -11.94 9.92
C ILE A 145 3.83 -12.46 11.37
N LYS A 146 4.49 -13.61 11.60
CA LYS A 146 4.68 -14.17 12.95
C LYS A 146 5.41 -13.23 13.90
N ASP A 147 6.45 -12.54 13.42
CA ASP A 147 7.21 -11.58 14.21
C ASP A 147 6.38 -10.35 14.55
N LEU A 148 5.45 -9.96 13.67
CA LEU A 148 4.52 -8.87 13.94
C LEU A 148 3.35 -9.27 14.83
N GLU A 149 2.93 -10.54 14.87
CA GLU A 149 1.82 -11.02 15.73
C GLU A 149 2.23 -11.25 17.19
N LYS A 150 3.52 -11.53 17.44
CA LYS A 150 4.09 -11.55 18.80
C LYS A 150 4.12 -10.16 19.45
#